data_AF-W1XLX0-F1
#
_entry.id   AF-W1XLX0-F1
#
_cell.length_a   1.000
_cell.length_b   1.000
_cell.length_c   1.000
_cell.angle_alpha   90.00
_cell.angle_beta   90.00
_cell.angle_gamma   90.00
#
_symmetry.space_group_name_H-M   'P 1'
#
loop_
_entity.id
_entity.type
_entity.pdbx_description
1 polymer ?
#
loop_
_entity_poly.entity_id
_entity_poly.type
_entity_poly.pdbx_seq_one_letter_code
_entity_poly.pdbx_strand_id
1 'polypeptide(L)' 'WGYREGKAVHVSPGALDAEAYGVKSTIEDMARWVQSNLKPLDITEKTLQQGIQLAQSRYWQTGDMYQIGRA' A
#
# COMPACT_ATOMS: atom_id res chain seq x y z
N TRP A 1 -8.80 6.75 -17.43
CA TRP A 1 -9.21 8.14 -17.11
C TRP A 1 -10.07 8.11 -15.86
N GLY A 2 -9.78 8.99 -14.91
CA GLY A 2 -10.74 9.34 -13.86
C GLY A 2 -11.66 10.46 -14.36
N TYR A 3 -12.73 10.75 -13.63
CA TYR A 3 -13.65 11.83 -13.99
C TYR A 3 -13.84 12.77 -12.80
N ARG A 4 -13.68 14.08 -13.05
CA ARG A 4 -13.98 15.14 -12.09
C ARG A 4 -14.85 16.19 -12.78
N GLU A 5 -16.02 16.46 -12.23
CA GLU A 5 -16.98 17.42 -12.82
C GLU A 5 -17.29 17.13 -14.30
N GLY A 6 -17.43 15.84 -14.65
CA GLY A 6 -17.69 15.38 -16.02
C GLY A 6 -16.48 15.47 -16.97
N LYS A 7 -15.32 15.96 -16.52
CA LYS A 7 -14.10 16.06 -17.33
C LYS A 7 -13.19 14.86 -17.06
N ALA A 8 -12.65 14.28 -18.13
CA ALA A 8 -11.66 13.23 -18.04
C ALA A 8 -10.35 13.79 -17.49
N VAL A 9 -9.80 13.15 -16.45
CA VAL A 9 -8.55 13.55 -15.79
C VAL A 9 -7.59 12.37 -15.59
N HIS A 10 -6.30 12.69 -15.53
CA HIS A 10 -5.24 11.84 -14.99
C HIS A 10 -4.63 12.49 -13.75
N VAL A 11 -3.95 11.70 -12.91
CA VAL A 11 -3.17 12.22 -11.80
C VAL A 11 -2.08 13.18 -12.31
N SER A 12 -1.95 14.34 -11.68
CA SER A 12 -0.95 15.35 -12.03
C SER A 12 0.41 15.01 -11.40
N PRO A 13 1.53 15.32 -12.07
CA PRO A 13 2.85 15.13 -11.49
C PRO A 13 3.11 16.01 -10.27
N GLY A 14 3.98 15.55 -9.37
CA GLY A 14 4.43 16.31 -8.21
C GLY A 14 5.72 15.73 -7.62
N ALA A 15 6.40 16.50 -6.75
CA ALA A 15 7.56 15.96 -6.04
C ALA A 15 7.12 14.76 -5.18
N LEU A 16 7.84 13.63 -5.30
CA LEU A 16 7.54 12.36 -4.61
C LEU A 16 6.16 11.77 -4.92
N ASP A 17 5.62 12.05 -6.11
CA ASP A 17 4.31 11.53 -6.52
C ASP A 17 4.28 10.00 -6.59
N ALA A 18 5.34 9.37 -7.11
CA ALA A 18 5.48 7.93 -7.23
C ALA A 18 5.36 7.22 -5.87
N GLU A 19 6.03 7.76 -4.85
CA GLU A 19 6.10 7.20 -3.50
C GLU A 19 4.80 7.43 -2.72
N ALA A 20 4.16 8.59 -2.90
CA ALA A 20 3.02 8.99 -2.08
C ALA A 20 1.65 8.55 -2.66
N TYR A 21 1.46 8.60 -3.99
CA TYR A 21 0.16 8.35 -4.61
C TYR A 21 0.19 7.85 -6.06
N GLY A 22 1.37 7.51 -6.60
CA GLY A 22 1.56 7.23 -8.03
C GLY A 22 1.15 5.82 -8.47
N VAL A 23 0.88 4.91 -7.53
CA VAL A 23 0.57 3.50 -7.85
C VAL A 23 -0.75 3.40 -8.62
N LYS A 24 -0.69 2.76 -9.80
CA LYS A 24 -1.85 2.31 -10.57
C LYS A 24 -1.75 0.80 -10.72
N SER A 25 -2.86 0.10 -10.51
CA SER A 25 -2.87 -1.36 -10.48
C SER A 25 -4.18 -1.91 -11.04
N THR A 26 -4.17 -3.18 -11.43
CA THR A 26 -5.37 -3.93 -11.80
C THR A 26 -6.05 -4.49 -10.56
N ILE A 27 -7.29 -4.96 -10.68
CA ILE A 27 -7.97 -5.60 -9.54
C ILE A 27 -7.32 -6.95 -9.19
N GLU A 28 -6.81 -7.66 -10.20
CA GLU A 28 -6.13 -8.93 -10.05
C GLU A 28 -4.80 -8.76 -9.30
N ASP A 29 -4.03 -7.73 -9.63
CA ASP A 29 -2.78 -7.41 -8.93
C ASP A 29 -3.04 -7.00 -7.48
N MET A 30 -4.04 -6.13 -7.24
CA MET A 30 -4.40 -5.73 -5.89
C MET A 30 -4.93 -6.90 -5.06
N ALA A 31 -5.71 -7.80 -5.65
CA ALA A 31 -6.18 -9.01 -4.97
C ALA A 31 -5.02 -9.92 -4.58
N ARG A 32 -4.03 -10.11 -5.47
CA ARG A 32 -2.79 -10.84 -5.14
C ARG A 32 -2.04 -10.16 -4.00
N TRP A 33 -1.88 -8.84 -4.05
CA TRP A 33 -1.23 -8.08 -2.98
C TRP A 33 -1.92 -8.27 -1.63
N VAL A 34 -3.26 -8.22 -1.58
CA VAL A 34 -4.03 -8.48 -0.36
C VAL A 34 -3.82 -9.90 0.15
N GLN A 35 -3.83 -10.91 -0.74
CA GLN A 35 -3.56 -12.30 -0.36
C GLN A 35 -2.17 -12.48 0.25
N SER A 36 -1.14 -11.86 -0.35
CA SER A 36 0.22 -11.85 0.19
C SER A 36 0.31 -11.19 1.57
N ASN A 37 -0.48 -10.14 1.81
CA ASN A 37 -0.58 -9.51 3.14
C ASN A 37 -1.31 -10.39 4.17
N LEU A 38 -2.31 -11.17 3.77
CA LEU A 38 -3.03 -12.09 4.66
C LEU A 38 -2.22 -13.33 5.03
N LYS A 39 -1.36 -13.81 4.12
CA LYS A 39 -0.54 -15.01 4.31
C LYS A 39 0.94 -14.73 3.96
N PRO A 40 1.62 -13.85 4.72
CA PRO A 40 3.00 -13.46 4.39
C PRO A 40 4.01 -14.61 4.48
N LEU A 41 3.68 -15.66 5.24
CA LEU A 41 4.52 -16.86 5.36
C LEU A 41 4.55 -17.72 4.08
N ASP A 42 3.56 -17.59 3.21
CA ASP A 42 3.47 -18.32 1.94
C ASP A 42 4.34 -17.68 0.83
N ILE A 43 4.96 -16.53 1.10
CA ILE A 43 5.82 -15.81 0.16
C ILE A 43 7.22 -16.46 0.14
N THR A 44 7.62 -17.00 -1.01
CA THR A 44 8.94 -17.63 -1.19
C THR A 44 10.08 -16.61 -1.15
N GLU A 45 9.89 -15.44 -1.73
CA GLU A 45 10.89 -14.37 -1.78
C GLU A 45 11.11 -13.74 -0.40
N LYS A 46 12.28 -14.01 0.18
CA LYS A 46 12.56 -13.70 1.59
C LYS A 46 12.55 -12.21 1.90
N THR A 47 13.11 -11.38 1.02
CA THR A 47 13.11 -9.92 1.19
C THR A 47 11.69 -9.35 1.17
N LEU A 48 10.84 -9.85 0.27
CA LEU A 48 9.45 -9.40 0.17
C LEU A 48 8.62 -9.85 1.38
N GLN A 49 8.80 -11.11 1.81
CA GLN A 49 8.21 -11.65 3.04
C GLN A 49 8.54 -10.77 4.25
N GLN A 50 9.83 -10.45 4.44
CA GLN A 50 10.29 -9.60 5.52
C GLN A 50 9.74 -8.18 5.43
N GLY A 51 9.70 -7.59 4.23
CA GLY A 51 9.15 -6.26 4.00
C GLY A 51 7.67 -6.15 4.39
N ILE A 52 6.86 -7.15 4.01
CA ILE A 52 5.44 -7.21 4.37
C ILE A 52 5.27 -7.40 5.89
N GLN A 53 6.04 -8.28 6.51
CA GLN A 53 6.00 -8.47 7.98
C GLN A 53 6.40 -7.19 8.74
N LEU A 54 7.40 -6.46 8.22
CA LEU A 54 7.81 -5.17 8.79
C LEU A 54 6.71 -4.12 8.65
N ALA A 55 6.06 -4.02 7.50
CA ALA A 55 4.96 -3.08 7.28
C ALA A 55 3.74 -3.33 8.19
N GLN A 56 3.57 -4.57 8.67
CA GLN A 56 2.53 -4.96 9.62
C GLN A 56 2.93 -4.75 11.09
N SER A 57 4.20 -4.41 11.35
CA SER A 57 4.69 -4.18 12.70
C SER A 57 4.05 -2.93 13.31
N ARG A 58 3.76 -2.99 14.61
CA ARG A 58 3.07 -1.93 15.36
C ARG A 58 4.10 -0.97 15.94
N TYR A 59 3.94 0.34 15.72
CA TYR A 59 4.98 1.32 16.08
C TYR A 59 4.55 2.42 17.07
N TRP A 60 3.26 2.58 17.36
CA TRP A 60 2.77 3.51 18.38
C TRP A 60 1.60 2.91 19.18
N GLN A 61 1.63 3.10 20.51
CA GLN A 61 0.53 2.81 21.46
C GLN A 61 0.08 4.14 22.06
N THR A 62 -1.16 4.55 21.79
CA THR A 62 -1.84 5.64 22.52
C THR A 62 -2.99 5.00 23.30
N GLY A 63 -2.69 4.47 24.49
CA GLY A 63 -3.65 3.64 25.24
C GLY A 63 -4.05 2.35 24.50
N ASP A 64 -5.28 1.87 24.69
CA ASP A 64 -5.82 0.62 24.11
C ASP A 64 -6.10 0.68 22.59
N MET A 65 -5.65 1.71 21.87
CA MET A 65 -5.94 1.88 20.44
C MET A 65 -4.64 1.88 19.61
N TYR A 66 -4.60 1.00 18.60
CA TYR A 66 -3.46 0.86 17.68
C TYR A 66 -3.59 1.84 16.50
N GLN A 67 -2.61 2.72 16.34
CA GLN A 67 -2.54 3.66 15.21
C GLN A 67 -1.25 3.43 14.41
N ILE A 68 -1.40 3.31 13.09
CA ILE A 68 -0.34 2.94 12.15
C ILE A 68 0.30 4.22 11.60
N GLY A 69 1.58 4.44 11.88
CA GLY A 69 2.35 5.55 11.31
C GLY A 69 3.86 5.38 11.51
N ARG A 70 4.62 5.36 10.40
CA ARG A 70 6.07 5.57 10.31
C ARG A 70 6.29 6.50 9.11
N ALA A 71 6.97 7.64 9.24
CA ALA A 71 8.42 7.82 9.44
C ALA A 71 9.23 7.23 8.28
#